data_AF-A0A453FNC6-F1
#
_entry.id   AF-A0A453FNC6-F1
#
_cell.length_a   1.000
_cell.length_b   1.000
_cell.length_c   1.000
_cell.angle_alpha   90.00
_cell.angle_beta   90.00
_cell.angle_gamma   90.00
#
_symmetry.space_group_name_H-M   'P 1'
#
loop_
_entity.id
_entity.type
_entity.pdbx_description
1 polymer ?
#
loop_
_entity_poly.entity_id
_entity_poly.type
_entity_poly.pdbx_seq_one_letter_code
_entity_poly.pdbx_strand_id
1 'polypeptide(L)'
;RHQEEMYDLSIPNLSSSPVLRVLHLSQWAPMETVRELGPRRSYRTPSFPRLVELRLHLCWVLLHVLQGAIDAAPLLAILQLDGVDICLRPMKDPPATRSLHLRCPKVTSLVLVDFKCWGRQGKNTMELDAPLLRCFAYKGPPRSLSFKLRPPDITRVDLSFQVPAAQVGTDDRMCRLFWKFIHNFSGANTVSLNFELSDSAYLGDYCYEIAL
;
A
#
# COMPACT_ATOMS: atom_id res chain seq x y z
N ARG A 1 27.33 3.35 -13.35
CA ARG A 1 26.50 4.37 -14.03
C ARG A 1 25.55 3.64 -14.98
N HIS A 2 24.42 3.16 -14.46
CA HIS A 2 23.28 2.77 -15.28
C HIS A 2 22.20 3.82 -14.97
N GLN A 3 21.94 4.66 -15.96
CA GLN A 3 20.91 5.68 -15.91
C GLN A 3 19.65 4.96 -16.38
N GLU A 4 18.89 4.42 -15.43
CA GLU A 4 17.58 3.83 -15.71
C GLU A 4 16.66 4.97 -16.16
N GLU A 5 16.29 4.93 -17.44
CA GLU A 5 15.32 5.85 -18.02
C GLU A 5 13.96 5.60 -17.34
N MET A 6 13.64 6.41 -16.32
CA MET A 6 12.32 6.49 -15.72
C MET A 6 11.35 7.06 -16.75
N TYR A 7 10.54 6.19 -17.36
CA TYR A 7 9.45 6.62 -18.22
C TYR A 7 8.36 7.32 -17.39
N ASP A 8 8.09 8.58 -17.70
CA ASP A 8 7.03 9.38 -17.09
C ASP A 8 5.66 8.94 -17.66
N LEU A 9 5.22 7.73 -17.26
CA LEU A 9 3.91 7.20 -17.60
C LEU A 9 2.85 7.93 -16.78
N SER A 10 2.33 9.02 -17.36
CA SER A 10 1.12 9.66 -16.84
C SER A 10 -0.04 8.66 -16.94
N ILE A 11 -0.52 8.12 -15.80
CA ILE A 11 -1.76 7.32 -15.70
C ILE A 11 -2.92 7.88 -16.55
N PRO A 12 -3.17 9.20 -16.66
CA PRO A 12 -4.21 9.72 -17.57
C PRO A 12 -4.00 9.42 -19.06
N ASN A 13 -2.79 9.07 -19.52
CA ASN A 13 -2.53 8.69 -20.91
C ASN A 13 -2.91 7.21 -21.19
N LEU A 14 -3.03 6.37 -20.16
CA LEU A 14 -3.49 4.98 -20.28
C LEU A 14 -5.03 4.87 -20.24
N SER A 15 -5.71 5.96 -19.89
CA SER A 15 -7.16 6.10 -19.65
C SER A 15 -8.10 5.76 -20.83
N SER A 16 -7.58 5.49 -22.03
CA SER A 16 -8.44 5.44 -23.23
C SER A 16 -8.69 4.03 -23.78
N SER A 17 -8.14 2.96 -23.17
CA SER A 17 -8.36 1.60 -23.67
C SER A 17 -9.60 0.97 -23.04
N PRO A 18 -10.71 0.76 -23.79
CA PRO A 18 -11.93 0.14 -23.27
C PRO A 18 -11.77 -1.36 -22.93
N VAL A 19 -10.59 -1.93 -23.19
CA VAL A 19 -10.30 -3.37 -23.05
C VAL A 19 -9.28 -3.63 -21.94
N LEU A 20 -8.70 -2.59 -21.32
CA LEU A 20 -7.69 -2.77 -20.29
C LEU A 20 -8.30 -3.42 -19.04
N ARG A 21 -7.92 -4.68 -18.78
CA ARG A 21 -8.39 -5.48 -17.63
C ARG A 21 -7.37 -5.59 -16.52
N VAL A 22 -6.09 -5.58 -16.87
CA VAL A 22 -4.97 -5.69 -15.94
C VAL A 22 -4.02 -4.55 -16.23
N LEU A 23 -3.67 -3.78 -15.19
CA LEU A 23 -2.68 -2.73 -15.24
C LEU A 23 -1.57 -3.08 -14.25
N HIS A 24 -0.39 -3.37 -14.77
CA HIS A 24 0.81 -3.57 -13.97
C HIS A 24 1.78 -2.43 -14.24
N LEU A 25 2.14 -1.69 -13.20
CA LEU A 25 3.17 -0.66 -13.25
C LEU A 25 4.27 -1.06 -12.28
N SER A 26 5.51 -0.98 -12.74
CA SER A 26 6.69 -1.32 -11.96
C SER A 26 7.72 -0.21 -12.03
N GLN A 27 8.43 0.03 -10.92
CA GLN A 27 9.47 1.07 -10.79
C GLN A 27 8.97 2.46 -11.20
N TRP A 28 7.69 2.74 -10.94
CA TRP A 28 7.08 3.99 -11.34
C TRP A 28 7.23 5.05 -10.24
N ALA A 29 7.90 6.15 -10.55
CA ALA A 29 8.06 7.29 -9.66
C ALA A 29 7.72 8.60 -10.40
N PRO A 30 6.53 9.18 -10.21
CA PRO A 30 6.15 10.46 -10.80
C PRO A 30 6.78 11.58 -9.95
N MET A 31 8.12 11.65 -9.90
CA MET A 31 8.79 12.68 -9.10
C MET A 31 8.75 14.05 -9.81
N GLU A 32 8.66 14.07 -11.14
CA GLU A 32 8.68 15.31 -11.94
C GLU A 32 7.29 15.87 -12.26
N THR A 33 6.27 15.02 -12.39
CA THR A 33 4.92 15.45 -12.81
C THR A 33 4.14 16.23 -11.73
N VAL A 34 4.62 16.26 -10.48
CA VAL A 34 3.91 16.87 -9.35
C VAL A 34 4.25 18.35 -9.16
N ARG A 35 5.37 18.85 -9.71
CA ARG A 35 5.71 20.28 -9.65
C ARG A 35 4.75 21.16 -10.47
N GLU A 36 4.03 20.59 -11.44
CA GLU A 36 3.07 21.31 -12.28
C GLU A 36 1.60 21.18 -11.85
N LEU A 37 1.27 20.41 -10.80
CA LEU A 37 -0.12 20.25 -10.33
C LEU A 37 -0.56 21.43 -9.44
N GLY A 38 -0.60 22.62 -10.03
CA GLY A 38 -1.45 23.71 -9.52
C GLY A 38 -2.94 23.34 -9.63
N PRO A 39 -3.83 23.99 -8.87
CA PRO A 39 -5.24 23.62 -8.72
C PRO A 39 -6.12 23.87 -9.97
N ARG A 40 -5.56 23.98 -11.18
CA ARG A 40 -6.25 24.53 -12.36
C ARG A 40 -6.13 23.75 -13.67
N ARG A 41 -5.66 22.50 -13.68
CA ARG A 41 -5.86 21.64 -14.85
C ARG A 41 -7.05 20.72 -14.56
N SER A 42 -8.11 20.88 -15.35
CA SER A 42 -9.23 19.93 -15.42
C SER A 42 -8.68 18.64 -16.03
N TYR A 43 -8.02 17.84 -15.19
CA TYR A 43 -7.58 16.51 -15.59
C TYR A 43 -8.85 15.71 -15.86
N ARG A 44 -9.01 15.22 -17.08
CA ARG A 44 -9.95 14.11 -17.36
C ARG A 44 -9.61 13.06 -16.31
N THR A 45 -10.57 12.77 -15.42
CA THR A 45 -10.44 11.64 -14.52
C THR A 45 -10.15 10.44 -15.40
N PRO A 46 -9.01 9.75 -15.19
CA PRO A 46 -8.75 8.55 -15.96
C PRO A 46 -9.97 7.63 -15.79
N SER A 47 -10.42 6.99 -16.86
CA SER A 47 -11.53 6.05 -16.81
C SER A 47 -11.01 4.68 -17.17
N PHE A 48 -11.14 3.75 -16.25
CA PHE A 48 -10.72 2.37 -16.41
C PHE A 48 -11.94 1.45 -16.30
N PRO A 49 -12.89 1.53 -17.26
CA PRO A 49 -14.22 0.95 -17.10
C PRO A 49 -14.21 -0.58 -16.98
N ARG A 50 -13.14 -1.24 -17.46
CA ARG A 50 -12.99 -2.70 -17.45
C ARG A 50 -11.81 -3.21 -16.63
N LEU A 51 -11.12 -2.32 -15.91
CA LEU A 51 -9.97 -2.72 -15.11
C LEU A 51 -10.45 -3.55 -13.92
N VAL A 52 -9.98 -4.79 -13.85
CA VAL A 52 -10.28 -5.76 -12.81
C VAL A 52 -9.11 -5.89 -11.83
N GLU A 53 -7.90 -5.60 -12.31
CA GLU A 53 -6.68 -5.82 -11.54
C GLU A 53 -5.68 -4.67 -11.71
N LEU A 54 -5.24 -4.12 -10.58
CA LEU A 54 -4.20 -3.10 -10.50
C LEU A 54 -3.04 -3.65 -9.68
N ARG A 55 -1.85 -3.67 -10.28
CA ARG A 55 -0.61 -4.09 -9.64
C ARG A 55 0.40 -2.95 -9.72
N LEU A 56 0.90 -2.53 -8.56
CA LEU A 56 2.00 -1.58 -8.45
C LEU A 56 3.16 -2.26 -7.77
N HIS A 57 4.33 -2.24 -8.39
CA HIS A 57 5.55 -2.88 -7.89
C HIS A 57 6.71 -1.89 -7.82
N LEU A 58 7.31 -1.68 -6.64
CA LEU A 58 8.40 -0.73 -6.43
C LEU A 58 8.06 0.70 -6.90
N CYS A 59 6.81 1.11 -6.69
CA CYS A 59 6.33 2.42 -7.12
C CYS A 59 6.36 3.44 -5.98
N TRP A 60 6.63 4.69 -6.30
CA TRP A 60 6.41 5.81 -5.39
C TRP A 60 5.19 6.60 -5.88
N VAL A 61 4.12 6.71 -5.10
CA VAL A 61 2.87 7.35 -5.58
C VAL A 61 2.25 8.27 -4.54
N LEU A 62 1.59 9.32 -5.00
CA LEU A 62 0.77 10.15 -4.13
C LEU A 62 -0.55 9.44 -3.82
N LEU A 63 -1.02 9.54 -2.57
CA LEU A 63 -2.27 8.90 -2.13
C LEU A 63 -3.45 9.26 -3.04
N HIS A 64 -3.58 10.53 -3.42
CA HIS A 64 -4.70 10.98 -4.25
C HIS A 64 -4.63 10.44 -5.68
N VAL A 65 -3.44 10.15 -6.20
CA VAL A 65 -3.26 9.55 -7.53
C VAL A 65 -3.68 8.08 -7.49
N LEU A 66 -3.23 7.33 -6.47
CA LEU A 66 -3.68 5.95 -6.25
C LEU A 66 -5.20 5.88 -6.04
N GLN A 67 -5.75 6.75 -5.20
CA GLN A 67 -7.20 6.81 -4.97
C GLN A 67 -7.96 7.16 -6.25
N GLY A 68 -7.45 8.10 -7.05
CA GLY A 68 -8.03 8.45 -8.34
C GLY A 68 -8.04 7.27 -9.31
N ALA A 69 -6.99 6.45 -9.34
CA ALA A 69 -6.94 5.24 -10.17
C ALA A 69 -7.93 4.14 -9.69
N ILE A 70 -8.11 3.99 -8.39
CA ILE A 70 -9.10 3.06 -7.81
C ILE A 70 -10.52 3.54 -8.11
N ASP A 71 -10.81 4.82 -7.89
CA ASP A 71 -12.14 5.41 -8.10
C ASP A 71 -12.51 5.41 -9.60
N ALA A 72 -11.51 5.50 -10.48
CA ALA A 72 -11.64 5.37 -11.93
C ALA A 72 -11.97 3.97 -12.43
N ALA A 73 -11.82 2.93 -11.59
CA ALA A 73 -11.92 1.53 -11.95
C ALA A 73 -13.09 0.85 -11.22
N PRO A 74 -14.33 1.00 -11.73
CA PRO A 74 -15.54 0.51 -11.04
C PRO A 74 -15.62 -1.03 -10.94
N LEU A 75 -14.81 -1.76 -11.70
CA LEU A 75 -14.75 -3.23 -11.69
C LEU A 75 -13.51 -3.78 -11.01
N LEU A 76 -12.72 -2.92 -10.33
CA LEU A 76 -11.46 -3.32 -9.70
C LEU A 76 -11.70 -4.30 -8.56
N ALA A 77 -11.34 -5.56 -8.79
CA ALA A 77 -11.50 -6.66 -7.84
C ALA A 77 -10.18 -6.97 -7.12
N ILE A 78 -9.04 -6.82 -7.79
CA ILE A 78 -7.72 -7.19 -7.27
C ILE A 78 -6.83 -5.95 -7.22
N LEU A 79 -6.28 -5.67 -6.03
CA LEU A 79 -5.29 -4.62 -5.83
C LEU A 79 -4.03 -5.22 -5.19
N GLN A 80 -2.91 -5.11 -5.89
CA GLN A 80 -1.61 -5.54 -5.38
C GLN A 80 -0.65 -4.35 -5.30
N LEU A 81 -0.14 -4.12 -4.10
CA LEU A 81 0.81 -3.05 -3.80
C LEU A 81 2.06 -3.71 -3.19
N ASP A 82 3.10 -3.78 -3.99
CA ASP A 82 4.35 -4.46 -3.65
C ASP A 82 5.51 -3.46 -3.67
N GLY A 83 6.18 -3.27 -2.53
CA GLY A 83 7.26 -2.29 -2.38
C GLY A 83 6.82 -0.85 -2.68
N VAL A 84 5.53 -0.53 -2.51
CA VAL A 84 4.97 0.78 -2.85
C VAL A 84 5.15 1.77 -1.70
N ASP A 85 5.64 2.97 -2.02
CA ASP A 85 5.74 4.10 -1.10
C ASP A 85 4.60 5.10 -1.35
N ILE A 86 3.82 5.43 -0.31
CA ILE A 86 2.75 6.41 -0.40
C ILE A 86 3.18 7.75 0.20
N CYS A 87 3.16 8.78 -0.64
CA CYS A 87 3.33 10.16 -0.20
C CYS A 87 2.00 10.90 -0.02
N LEU A 88 1.86 11.58 1.13
CA LEU A 88 0.70 12.42 1.43
C LEU A 88 0.83 13.84 0.87
N ARG A 89 2.07 14.35 0.73
CA ARG A 89 2.36 15.64 0.07
C ARG A 89 3.72 15.59 -0.61
N PRO A 90 3.89 16.30 -1.73
CA PRO A 90 5.21 16.57 -2.27
C PRO A 90 6.00 17.46 -1.29
N MET A 91 7.19 17.00 -0.89
CA MET A 91 8.33 17.81 -0.42
C MET A 91 8.39 18.41 1.01
N LYS A 92 7.65 17.96 2.03
CA LYS A 92 8.03 18.33 3.43
C LYS A 92 7.82 17.20 4.43
N ASP A 93 8.94 16.73 5.00
CA ASP A 93 9.10 15.81 6.14
C ASP A 93 8.49 14.41 5.98
N PRO A 94 9.02 13.38 6.69
CA PRO A 94 8.53 12.00 6.58
C PRO A 94 7.02 11.91 6.74
N PRO A 95 6.35 10.91 6.12
CA PRO A 95 4.90 10.83 6.04
C PRO A 95 4.29 11.13 7.41
N ALA A 96 3.52 12.22 7.43
CA ALA A 96 3.09 12.93 8.62
C ALA A 96 2.49 12.00 9.68
N THR A 97 2.42 12.51 10.91
CA THR A 97 1.61 12.09 12.06
C THR A 97 0.13 11.78 11.78
N ARG A 98 -0.33 11.81 10.52
CA ARG A 98 -1.71 11.60 10.10
C ARG A 98 -1.89 10.16 9.60
N SER A 99 -2.96 9.54 10.07
CA SER A 99 -3.40 8.23 9.59
C SER A 99 -3.72 8.30 8.09
N LEU A 100 -3.32 7.26 7.36
CA LEU A 100 -3.64 7.10 5.94
C LEU A 100 -5.02 6.46 5.82
N HIS A 101 -5.84 6.94 4.89
CA HIS A 101 -7.13 6.34 4.56
C HIS A 101 -7.14 5.92 3.09
N LEU A 102 -7.30 4.62 2.83
CA LEU A 102 -7.36 4.06 1.47
C LEU A 102 -8.74 3.44 1.26
N ARG A 103 -9.46 3.92 0.23
CA ARG A 103 -10.78 3.38 -0.12
C ARG A 103 -10.65 2.42 -1.29
N CYS A 104 -11.20 1.23 -1.10
CA CYS A 104 -11.18 0.12 -2.03
C CYS A 104 -12.61 -0.45 -2.14
N PRO A 105 -13.58 0.31 -2.68
CA PRO A 105 -15.01 -0.01 -2.56
C PRO A 105 -15.44 -1.32 -3.25
N LYS A 106 -14.68 -1.76 -4.27
CA LYS A 106 -15.00 -2.95 -5.09
C LYS A 106 -13.96 -4.07 -4.99
N VAL A 107 -12.87 -3.81 -4.28
CA VAL A 107 -11.76 -4.76 -4.14
C VAL A 107 -12.19 -5.92 -3.26
N THR A 108 -12.03 -7.13 -3.78
CA THR A 108 -12.28 -8.38 -3.08
C THR A 108 -10.97 -9.07 -2.67
N SER A 109 -9.85 -8.74 -3.33
CA SER A 109 -8.51 -9.23 -2.97
C SER A 109 -7.51 -8.08 -2.88
N LEU A 110 -6.92 -7.91 -1.70
CA LEU A 110 -5.88 -6.91 -1.43
C LEU A 110 -4.59 -7.59 -1.01
N VAL A 111 -3.50 -7.24 -1.68
CA VAL A 111 -2.14 -7.71 -1.35
C VAL A 111 -1.27 -6.50 -1.03
N LEU A 112 -0.66 -6.51 0.14
CA LEU A 112 0.30 -5.50 0.60
C LEU A 112 1.62 -6.19 0.91
N VAL A 113 2.66 -5.90 0.14
CA VAL A 113 4.02 -6.43 0.37
C VAL A 113 4.95 -5.24 0.52
N ASP A 114 5.70 -5.20 1.62
CA ASP A 114 6.69 -4.15 1.92
C ASP A 114 6.16 -2.72 1.68
N PHE A 115 4.88 -2.54 2.00
CA PHE A 115 4.14 -1.31 1.76
C PHE A 115 4.61 -0.21 2.71
N LYS A 116 4.98 0.96 2.18
CA LYS A 116 5.55 2.07 2.96
C LYS A 116 4.56 3.22 3.02
N CYS A 117 3.73 3.20 4.05
CA CYS A 117 2.85 4.33 4.37
C CYS A 117 2.83 4.69 5.85
N TRP A 118 3.63 3.99 6.66
CA TRP A 118 3.65 4.16 8.10
C TRP A 118 4.82 5.07 8.50
N GLY A 119 4.52 6.28 8.95
CA GLY A 119 5.51 7.20 9.51
C GLY A 119 6.37 6.57 10.60
N ARG A 120 7.49 7.25 10.89
CA ARG A 120 8.58 6.77 11.76
C ARG A 120 8.05 6.05 13.01
N GLN A 121 8.51 4.80 13.22
CA GLN A 121 8.12 3.91 14.32
C GLN A 121 6.63 3.48 14.34
N GLY A 122 5.92 3.52 13.21
CA GLY A 122 4.52 3.07 13.13
C GLY A 122 3.54 3.94 13.93
N LYS A 123 3.85 5.23 14.10
CA LYS A 123 3.04 6.16 14.91
C LYS A 123 1.70 6.52 14.27
N ASN A 124 1.58 6.40 12.95
CA ASN A 124 0.33 6.58 12.23
C ASN A 124 -0.35 5.22 11.98
N THR A 125 -1.67 5.26 11.77
CA THR A 125 -2.46 4.08 11.43
C THR A 125 -2.82 4.13 9.96
N MET A 126 -2.85 2.97 9.30
CA MET A 126 -3.50 2.83 8.02
C MET A 126 -4.95 2.36 8.26
N GLU A 127 -5.90 3.08 7.71
CA GLU A 127 -7.31 2.71 7.71
C GLU A 127 -7.75 2.29 6.31
N LEU A 128 -8.34 1.10 6.21
CA LEU A 128 -8.90 0.54 4.99
C LEU A 128 -10.43 0.69 4.97
N ASP A 129 -10.97 1.23 3.89
CA ASP A 129 -12.40 1.19 3.57
C ASP A 129 -12.61 0.21 2.40
N ALA A 130 -12.73 -1.07 2.73
CA ALA A 130 -12.79 -2.18 1.78
C ALA A 130 -13.95 -3.14 2.13
N PRO A 131 -15.21 -2.72 1.96
CA PRO A 131 -16.37 -3.45 2.49
C PRO A 131 -16.60 -4.83 1.83
N LEU A 132 -16.08 -5.05 0.62
CA LEU A 132 -16.24 -6.30 -0.14
C LEU A 132 -15.00 -7.21 -0.06
N LEU A 133 -14.05 -6.91 0.82
CA LEU A 133 -12.79 -7.64 0.92
C LEU A 133 -13.03 -9.08 1.41
N ARG A 134 -12.54 -10.05 0.63
CA ARG A 134 -12.62 -11.49 0.92
C ARG A 134 -11.26 -12.11 1.18
N CYS A 135 -10.24 -11.66 0.44
CA CYS A 135 -8.88 -12.15 0.54
C CYS A 135 -7.95 -11.00 0.90
N PHE A 136 -7.16 -11.17 1.95
CA PHE A 136 -6.15 -10.20 2.36
C PHE A 136 -4.80 -10.89 2.51
N ALA A 137 -3.76 -10.32 1.89
CA ALA A 137 -2.40 -10.77 2.09
C ALA A 137 -1.51 -9.61 2.53
N TYR A 138 -0.67 -9.86 3.53
CA TYR A 138 0.28 -8.89 4.06
C TYR A 138 1.66 -9.52 4.23
N LYS A 139 2.69 -8.88 3.70
CA LYS A 139 4.09 -9.19 4.01
C LYS A 139 4.81 -7.93 4.44
N GLY A 140 5.42 -7.96 5.63
CA GLY A 140 6.17 -6.84 6.18
C GLY A 140 6.19 -6.83 7.71
N PRO A 141 6.70 -5.77 8.36
CA PRO A 141 6.75 -5.70 9.82
C PRO A 141 5.36 -5.55 10.45
N PRO A 142 5.15 -5.93 11.73
CA PRO A 142 3.94 -5.58 12.45
C PRO A 142 3.68 -4.06 12.48
N ARG A 143 2.52 -3.62 12.00
CA ARG A 143 2.13 -2.20 11.89
C ARG A 143 0.70 -1.96 12.40
N SER A 144 0.34 -0.68 12.58
CA SER A 144 -1.02 -0.31 12.95
C SER A 144 -1.91 -0.28 11.70
N LEU A 145 -2.86 -1.22 11.63
CA LEU A 145 -3.88 -1.34 10.58
C LEU A 145 -5.26 -1.37 11.22
N SER A 146 -6.23 -0.68 10.63
CA SER A 146 -7.64 -0.77 11.01
C SER A 146 -8.53 -0.80 9.78
N PHE A 147 -9.75 -1.30 9.95
CA PHE A 147 -10.81 -1.16 8.96
C PHE A 147 -11.80 -0.11 9.43
N LYS A 148 -12.24 0.76 8.52
CA LYS A 148 -13.33 1.71 8.79
C LYS A 148 -14.63 0.96 9.11
N LEU A 149 -14.92 -0.07 8.32
CA LEU A 149 -15.95 -1.07 8.57
C LEU A 149 -15.34 -2.44 8.35
N ARG A 150 -15.54 -3.35 9.29
CA ARG A 150 -15.01 -4.71 9.18
C ARG A 150 -15.67 -5.42 7.99
N PRO A 151 -14.91 -6.00 7.05
CA PRO A 151 -15.49 -6.77 5.94
C PRO A 151 -16.19 -8.01 6.52
N PRO A 152 -17.49 -8.21 6.27
CA PRO A 152 -18.25 -9.33 6.84
C PRO A 152 -17.87 -10.68 6.22
N ASP A 153 -17.46 -10.70 4.96
CA ASP A 153 -17.23 -11.91 4.16
C ASP A 153 -15.73 -12.25 3.99
N ILE A 154 -14.89 -11.84 4.92
CA ILE A 154 -13.45 -12.14 4.83
C ILE A 154 -13.23 -13.64 5.00
N THR A 155 -12.70 -14.31 3.98
CA THR A 155 -12.53 -15.77 3.97
C THR A 155 -11.08 -16.17 4.20
N ARG A 156 -10.14 -15.46 3.58
CA ARG A 156 -8.72 -15.84 3.57
C ARG A 156 -7.83 -14.68 3.94
N VAL A 157 -6.94 -14.93 4.89
CA VAL A 157 -5.97 -13.96 5.38
C VAL A 157 -4.59 -14.63 5.42
N ASP A 158 -3.65 -14.14 4.62
CA ASP A 158 -2.28 -14.65 4.56
C ASP A 158 -1.31 -13.58 5.09
N LEU A 159 -0.70 -13.81 6.25
CA LEU A 159 0.18 -12.83 6.90
C LEU A 159 1.60 -13.39 7.03
N SER A 160 2.58 -12.69 6.50
CA SER A 160 4.01 -12.94 6.74
C SER A 160 4.63 -11.75 7.45
N PHE A 161 4.92 -11.91 8.74
CA PHE A 161 5.51 -10.85 9.55
C PHE A 161 7.03 -10.94 9.53
N GLN A 162 7.67 -9.84 9.12
CA GLN A 162 9.11 -9.68 9.21
C GLN A 162 9.48 -9.03 10.54
N VAL A 163 10.20 -9.75 11.38
CA VAL A 163 10.56 -9.28 12.73
C VAL A 163 12.07 -9.07 12.79
N PRO A 164 12.56 -7.86 13.10
CA PRO A 164 13.98 -7.63 13.31
C PRO A 164 14.50 -8.53 14.45
N ALA A 165 15.52 -9.34 14.19
CA ALA A 165 16.07 -10.27 15.17
C ALA A 165 16.50 -9.54 16.47
N ALA A 166 17.04 -8.32 16.33
CA ALA A 166 17.46 -7.46 17.45
C ALA A 166 16.31 -6.98 18.37
N GLN A 167 15.05 -7.12 17.96
CA GLN A 167 13.86 -6.67 18.71
C GLN A 167 13.05 -7.83 19.31
N VAL A 168 13.46 -9.07 19.07
CA VAL A 168 12.80 -10.26 19.61
C VAL A 168 13.14 -10.36 21.11
N GLY A 169 12.12 -10.19 21.98
CA GLY A 169 12.23 -10.41 23.43
C GLY A 169 12.33 -9.16 24.31
N THR A 170 12.45 -7.96 23.73
CA THR A 170 12.63 -6.71 24.50
C THR A 170 11.52 -5.66 24.30
N ASP A 171 10.66 -5.81 23.28
CA ASP A 171 9.67 -4.78 22.93
C ASP A 171 8.21 -5.28 22.94
N ASP A 172 7.52 -5.05 24.07
CA ASP A 172 6.07 -5.22 24.22
C ASP A 172 5.24 -4.53 23.12
N ARG A 173 5.79 -3.48 22.48
CA ARG A 173 5.09 -2.74 21.44
C ARG A 173 4.84 -3.59 20.20
N MET A 174 5.79 -4.41 19.79
CA MET A 174 5.66 -5.29 18.62
C MET A 174 4.57 -6.33 18.87
N CYS A 175 4.54 -6.93 20.06
CA CYS A 175 3.47 -7.82 20.49
C CYS A 175 2.10 -7.13 20.47
N ARG A 176 2.01 -5.89 20.99
CA ARG A 176 0.76 -5.11 20.94
C ARG A 176 0.31 -4.78 19.52
N LEU A 177 1.22 -4.39 18.63
CA LEU A 177 0.91 -4.11 17.23
C LEU A 177 0.45 -5.37 16.50
N PHE A 178 1.15 -6.49 16.71
CA PHE A 178 0.76 -7.80 16.18
C PHE A 178 -0.67 -8.17 16.61
N TRP A 179 -0.96 -8.17 17.92
CA TRP A 179 -2.29 -8.56 18.39
C TRP A 179 -3.39 -7.62 17.90
N LYS A 180 -3.13 -6.31 17.84
CA LYS A 180 -4.06 -5.35 17.23
C LYS A 180 -4.30 -5.64 15.75
N PHE A 181 -3.25 -5.99 15.01
CA PHE A 181 -3.35 -6.32 13.60
C PHE A 181 -4.22 -7.58 13.39
N ILE A 182 -3.92 -8.67 14.11
CA ILE A 182 -4.66 -9.94 14.03
C ILE A 182 -6.13 -9.76 14.40
N HIS A 183 -6.43 -8.92 15.40
CA HIS A 183 -7.80 -8.69 15.86
C HIS A 183 -8.72 -8.12 14.76
N ASN A 184 -8.19 -7.46 13.73
CA ASN A 184 -8.98 -7.02 12.58
C ASN A 184 -9.61 -8.18 11.80
N PHE A 185 -9.02 -9.38 11.89
CA PHE A 185 -9.33 -10.55 11.08
C PHE A 185 -9.99 -11.67 11.89
N SER A 186 -10.53 -11.37 13.07
CA SER A 186 -11.13 -12.37 13.98
C SER A 186 -12.31 -13.15 13.38
N GLY A 187 -12.91 -12.65 12.28
CA GLY A 187 -14.01 -13.30 11.57
C GLY A 187 -13.59 -14.09 10.32
N ALA A 188 -12.29 -14.22 10.04
CA ALA A 188 -11.82 -14.91 8.85
C ALA A 188 -11.91 -16.45 8.99
N ASN A 189 -12.30 -17.13 7.92
CA ASN A 189 -12.37 -18.60 7.90
C ASN A 189 -10.97 -19.25 7.97
N THR A 190 -9.98 -18.64 7.33
CA THR A 190 -8.60 -19.15 7.28
C THR A 190 -7.63 -18.00 7.48
N VAL A 191 -6.75 -18.16 8.47
CA VAL A 191 -5.63 -17.26 8.74
C VAL A 191 -4.33 -18.06 8.67
N SER A 192 -3.50 -17.77 7.67
CA SER A 192 -2.13 -18.27 7.59
C SER A 192 -1.19 -17.25 8.21
N LEU A 193 -0.30 -17.72 9.09
CA LEU A 193 0.69 -16.89 9.78
C LEU A 193 2.09 -17.45 9.49
N ASN A 194 2.95 -16.60 8.97
CA ASN A 194 4.37 -16.86 8.81
C ASN A 194 5.18 -15.79 9.54
N PHE A 195 6.32 -16.18 10.10
CA PHE A 195 7.25 -15.28 10.77
C PHE A 195 8.63 -15.44 10.14
N GLU A 196 9.14 -14.36 9.58
CA GLU A 196 10.46 -14.28 8.98
C GLU A 196 11.33 -13.41 9.90
N LEU A 197 12.41 -13.97 10.44
CA LEU A 197 13.43 -13.16 11.11
C LEU A 197 14.16 -12.37 10.03
N SER A 198 14.28 -11.06 10.24
CA SER A 198 15.06 -10.19 9.37
C SER A 198 16.25 -9.62 10.13
N ASP A 199 17.41 -9.66 9.48
CA ASP A 199 18.63 -9.00 9.96
C ASP A 199 18.56 -7.48 9.76
N SER A 200 17.61 -7.00 8.94
CA SER A 200 17.40 -5.56 8.76
C SER A 200 16.64 -4.98 9.96
N ALA A 201 17.29 -4.09 10.72
CA ALA A 201 16.60 -3.26 11.68
C ALA A 201 15.65 -2.31 10.92
N TYR A 202 14.35 -2.61 10.91
CA TYR A 202 13.30 -1.70 10.39
C TYR A 202 13.12 -0.50 11.33
N LEU A 203 14.19 0.28 11.54
CA LEU A 203 14.21 1.54 12.27
C LEU A 203 13.62 2.65 11.39
N GLY A 204 12.31 2.57 11.15
CA GLY A 204 11.48 3.64 10.59
C GLY A 204 11.96 4.22 9.27
N ASP A 205 11.45 3.68 8.15
CA ASP A 205 11.43 4.28 6.81
C ASP A 205 12.74 4.90 6.28
N TYR A 206 13.89 4.47 6.78
CA TYR A 206 15.16 4.62 6.11
C TYR A 206 15.91 3.30 6.21
N CYS A 207 16.13 2.67 5.06
CA CYS A 207 17.20 1.70 4.91
C CYS A 207 18.50 2.45 5.19
N TYR A 208 19.13 2.20 6.33
CA TYR A 208 20.57 2.40 6.42
C TYR A 208 21.18 1.09 5.94
N GLU A 209 21.91 1.13 4.83
CA GLU A 209 22.96 0.13 4.61
C GLU A 209 23.88 0.21 5.81
N ILE A 210 23.95 -0.87 6.60
CA ILE A 210 25.06 -1.04 7.52
C ILE A 210 26.23 -1.47 6.63
N ALA A 211 27.04 -0.50 6.20
CA ALA A 211 28.39 -0.80 5.76
C ALA A 211 29.16 -1.30 6.98
N LEU A 212 29.60 -2.57 6.93
CA LEU A 212 30.65 -3.09 7.81
C LEU A 212 31.99 -2.42 7.48
#